data_AF-A0A0F7S6D3-F1
#
_entry.id   AF-A0A0F7S6D3-F1
#
_cell.length_a   1.000
_cell.length_b   1.000
_cell.length_c   1.000
_cell.angle_alpha   90.00
_cell.angle_beta   90.00
_cell.angle_gamma   90.00
#
_symmetry.space_group_name_H-M   'P 1'
#
loop_
_entity.id
_entity.type
_entity.pdbx_description
1 polymer ?
#
loop_
_entity_poly.entity_id
_entity_poly.type
_entity_poly.pdbx_seq_one_letter_code
_entity_poly.pdbx_strand_id
1 'polypeptide(L)'
;MADSGKDAKFFQRSKVDELRTELNADKKDRGWVRKKAVLKKIIANATMGNDMSALFTDVVQCMNIQVLEIKKMVYLYLINYA
;
A
#
# COMPACT_ATOMS: atom_id res chain seq x y z
N MET A 1 14.39 1.85 19.06
CA MET A 1 13.16 2.65 19.20
C MET A 1 12.53 2.74 17.83
N ALA A 2 11.29 2.27 17.66
CA ALA A 2 10.58 2.46 16.39
C ALA A 2 10.45 3.97 16.14
N ASP A 3 10.73 4.39 14.91
CA ASP A 3 10.66 5.79 14.48
C ASP A 3 9.18 6.20 14.34
N SER A 4 8.49 6.33 15.48
CA SER A 4 7.04 6.46 15.58
C SER A 4 6.48 7.74 14.96
N GLY A 5 7.32 8.68 14.50
CA GLY A 5 6.89 9.93 13.86
C GLY A 5 6.83 9.87 12.33
N LYS A 6 7.56 8.97 11.66
CA LYS A 6 7.64 8.98 10.18
C LYS A 6 6.42 8.39 9.47
N ASP A 7 5.68 7.52 10.14
CA ASP A 7 4.54 6.81 9.53
C ASP A 7 3.21 7.59 9.67
N ALA A 8 3.16 8.62 10.53
CA ALA A 8 1.98 9.47 10.72
C ALA A 8 1.46 10.09 9.39
N LYS A 9 2.37 10.37 8.46
CA LYS A 9 2.05 10.90 7.13
C LYS A 9 1.19 9.98 6.26
N PHE A 10 1.12 8.68 6.58
CA PHE A 10 0.32 7.72 5.82
C PHE A 10 -1.15 7.68 6.27
N PHE A 11 -1.48 8.21 7.44
CA PHE A 11 -2.84 8.27 8.01
C PHE A 11 -3.63 9.50 7.52
N GLN A 12 -3.35 9.95 6.30
CA GLN A 12 -4.12 11.00 5.65
C GLN A 12 -5.11 10.36 4.68
N ARG A 13 -6.35 10.87 4.68
CA ARG A 13 -7.39 10.39 3.78
C ARG A 13 -6.96 10.63 2.33
N SER A 14 -6.74 9.54 1.60
CA SER A 14 -6.29 9.56 0.21
C SER A 14 -7.37 8.98 -0.69
N LYS A 15 -7.51 9.50 -1.92
CA LYS A 15 -8.51 8.97 -2.86
C LYS A 15 -8.00 7.68 -3.50
N VAL A 16 -8.93 6.76 -3.74
CA VAL A 16 -8.65 5.46 -4.38
C VAL A 16 -7.94 5.65 -5.73
N ASP A 17 -8.42 6.55 -6.58
CA ASP A 17 -7.85 6.77 -7.91
C ASP A 17 -6.42 7.33 -7.87
N GLU A 18 -6.12 8.18 -6.89
CA GLU A 18 -4.79 8.73 -6.65
C GLU A 18 -3.83 7.59 -6.23
N LEU A 19 -4.25 6.76 -5.29
CA LEU A 19 -3.46 5.61 -4.82
C LEU A 19 -3.25 4.58 -5.93
N ARG A 20 -4.26 4.31 -6.77
CA ARG A 20 -4.12 3.42 -7.93
C ARG A 20 -3.07 3.95 -8.91
N THR A 21 -3.14 5.25 -9.20
CA THR A 21 -2.19 5.90 -10.11
C THR A 21 -0.77 5.84 -9.55
N GLU A 22 -0.59 6.16 -8.26
CA GLU A 22 0.72 6.07 -7.59
C GLU A 22 1.24 4.62 -7.53
N LEU A 23 0.38 3.64 -7.27
CA LEU A 23 0.77 2.23 -7.17
C LEU A 23 1.28 1.68 -8.51
N ASN A 24 0.66 2.13 -9.60
CA ASN A 24 0.99 1.71 -10.96
C ASN A 24 2.02 2.63 -11.65
N ALA A 25 2.44 3.72 -11.01
CA ALA A 25 3.43 4.64 -11.54
C ALA A 25 4.84 4.02 -11.57
N ASP A 26 5.55 4.29 -12.66
CA ASP A 26 6.99 4.07 -12.88
C ASP A 26 7.53 2.63 -12.69
N LYS A 27 7.95 2.00 -13.81
CA LYS A 27 8.65 0.69 -13.79
C LYS A 27 10.11 0.75 -13.27
N LYS A 28 10.64 1.94 -12.95
CA LYS A 28 12.03 2.16 -12.52
C LYS A 28 12.18 2.51 -11.04
N ASP A 29 11.26 2.06 -10.18
CA ASP A 29 11.35 2.23 -8.72
C ASP A 29 12.45 1.33 -8.12
N ARG A 30 13.68 1.84 -8.02
CA ARG A 30 14.79 1.10 -7.39
C ARG A 30 14.45 0.80 -5.93
N GLY A 31 14.41 -0.48 -5.59
CA GLY A 31 14.14 -0.93 -4.23
C GLY A 31 12.67 -0.83 -3.80
N TRP A 32 11.76 -0.54 -4.74
CA TRP A 32 10.31 -0.49 -4.51
C TRP A 32 9.88 0.51 -3.43
N VAL A 33 10.61 1.61 -3.30
CA VAL A 33 10.40 2.59 -2.21
C VAL A 33 9.03 3.24 -2.35
N ARG A 34 8.63 3.61 -3.57
CA ARG A 34 7.32 4.21 -3.82
C ARG A 34 6.21 3.18 -3.62
N LYS A 35 6.35 1.98 -4.18
CA LYS A 35 5.34 0.93 -3.99
C LYS A 35 5.12 0.61 -2.51
N LYS A 36 6.19 0.50 -1.71
CA LYS A 36 6.07 0.31 -0.25
C LYS A 36 5.34 1.47 0.41
N ALA A 37 5.66 2.71 0.06
CA ALA A 37 4.98 3.88 0.62
C ALA A 37 3.48 3.91 0.27
N VAL A 38 3.13 3.57 -0.98
CA VAL A 38 1.73 3.51 -1.42
C VAL A 38 0.97 2.39 -0.71
N LEU A 39 1.56 1.19 -0.60
CA LEU A 39 0.95 0.08 0.15
C LEU A 39 0.71 0.44 1.63
N LYS A 40 1.64 1.16 2.27
CA LYS A 40 1.43 1.70 3.62
C LYS A 40 0.26 2.68 3.68
N LYS A 41 0.12 3.59 2.70
CA LYS A 41 -1.04 4.50 2.61
C LYS A 41 -2.36 3.73 2.47
N ILE A 42 -2.39 2.70 1.63
CA ILE A 42 -3.59 1.86 1.41
C ILE A 42 -4.00 1.18 2.72
N ILE A 43 -3.05 0.53 3.40
CA ILE A 43 -3.31 -0.13 4.69
C ILE A 43 -3.77 0.89 5.74
N ALA A 44 -3.11 2.05 5.84
CA ALA A 44 -3.51 3.09 6.78
C ALA A 44 -4.93 3.59 6.51
N ASN A 45 -5.30 3.82 5.24
CA ASN A 45 -6.65 4.25 4.86
C ASN A 45 -7.71 3.17 5.17
N ALA A 46 -7.38 1.90 4.96
CA ALA A 46 -8.22 0.76 5.34
C ALA A 46 -8.43 0.70 6.87
N THR A 47 -7.36 0.85 7.66
CA THR A 47 -7.42 0.90 9.14
C THR A 47 -8.24 2.08 9.64
N MET A 48 -8.25 3.21 8.91
CA MET A 48 -9.10 4.37 9.20
C MET A 48 -10.57 4.18 8.80
N GLY A 49 -10.94 3.02 8.23
CA GLY A 49 -12.32 2.70 7.83
C GLY A 49 -12.71 3.18 6.43
N ASN A 50 -11.75 3.63 5.60
CA ASN A 50 -12.05 3.93 4.20
C ASN A 50 -12.07 2.65 3.37
N ASP A 51 -13.03 2.53 2.46
CA ASP A 51 -13.11 1.39 1.57
C ASP A 51 -12.02 1.45 0.47
N MET A 52 -11.06 0.54 0.55
CA MET A 52 -9.97 0.38 -0.41
C MET A 52 -10.13 -0.91 -1.24
N SER A 53 -11.28 -1.58 -1.20
CA SER A 53 -11.55 -2.83 -1.93
C SER A 53 -11.39 -2.68 -3.45
N ALA A 54 -11.65 -1.49 -3.98
CA ALA A 54 -11.45 -1.18 -5.40
C ALA A 54 -9.99 -1.33 -5.87
N LEU A 55 -9.00 -1.34 -4.96
CA LEU A 55 -7.58 -1.55 -5.29
C LEU A 55 -7.18 -3.03 -5.32
N PHE A 56 -8.12 -3.97 -5.11
CA PHE A 56 -7.81 -5.39 -4.97
C PHE A 56 -6.96 -5.93 -6.13
N THR A 57 -7.34 -5.65 -7.37
CA THR A 57 -6.59 -6.09 -8.56
C THR A 57 -5.17 -5.53 -8.59
N ASP A 58 -4.98 -4.26 -8.24
CA ASP A 58 -3.69 -3.59 -8.24
C ASP A 58 -2.77 -4.11 -7.11
N VAL A 59 -3.34 -4.38 -5.93
CA VAL A 59 -2.61 -4.90 -4.77
C VAL A 59 -2.21 -6.37 -4.99
N VAL A 60 -3.07 -7.20 -5.57
CA VAL A 60 -2.74 -8.59 -5.89
C VAL A 60 -1.60 -8.69 -6.91
N GLN A 61 -1.56 -7.80 -7.91
CA GLN A 61 -0.43 -7.75 -8.86
C GLN A 61 0.92 -7.51 -8.18
N CYS A 62 0.94 -6.80 -7.04
CA CYS A 62 2.15 -6.58 -6.26
C CYS A 62 2.70 -7.85 -5.57
N MET A 63 1.93 -8.95 -5.52
CA MET A 63 2.38 -10.24 -4.98
C MET A 63 3.55 -10.85 -5.76
N ASN A 64 3.67 -10.55 -7.05
CA ASN A 64 4.76 -11.01 -7.91
C ASN A 64 6.12 -10.40 -7.53
N ILE A 65 6.13 -9.33 -6.72
CA ILE A 65 7.36 -8.67 -6.29
C ILE A 65 8.06 -9.54 -5.23
N GLN A 66 9.30 -9.94 -5.50
CA GLN A 66 10.12 -10.78 -4.61
C GLN A 66 10.75 -9.98 -3.45
N VAL A 67 9.93 -9.16 -2.77
CA VAL A 67 10.33 -8.40 -1.58
C VAL A 67 9.41 -8.80 -0.44
N LEU A 68 9.98 -9.39 0.61
CA LEU A 68 9.23 -9.94 1.74
C LEU A 68 8.32 -8.90 2.41
N GLU A 69 8.80 -7.67 2.56
CA GLU A 69 8.04 -6.57 3.16
C GLU A 69 6.77 -6.25 2.35
N ILE A 70 6.85 -6.26 1.02
CA ILE A 70 5.69 -6.04 0.14
C ILE A 70 4.71 -7.20 0.25
N LYS A 71 5.20 -8.45 0.26
CA LYS A 71 4.33 -9.63 0.44
C LYS A 71 3.56 -9.57 1.75
N LYS A 72 4.21 -9.18 2.86
CA LYS A 72 3.52 -8.99 4.15
C LYS A 72 2.42 -7.94 4.08
N MET A 73 2.66 -6.82 3.39
CA MET A 73 1.65 -5.77 3.20
C MET A 73 0.48 -6.25 2.34
N VAL A 74 0.75 -6.98 1.25
CA VAL A 74 -0.30 -7.57 0.41
C VAL A 74 -1.12 -8.59 1.20
N TYR A 75 -0.49 -9.46 1.98
CA TYR A 75 -1.21 -10.45 2.80
C TYR A 75 -2.07 -9.79 3.88
N LEU A 76 -1.57 -8.75 4.54
CA LEU A 76 -2.36 -7.98 5.51
C LEU A 76 -3.59 -7.36 4.84
N TYR A 77 -3.44 -6.78 3.65
CA TYR A 77 -4.57 -6.25 2.88
C TYR A 77 -5.58 -7.36 2.54
N LEU A 78 -5.10 -8.52 2.05
CA LEU A 78 -5.97 -9.63 1.67
C LEU A 78 -6.77 -10.15 2.86
N ILE A 79 -6.14 -10.37 4.03
CA ILE A 79 -6.85 -10.80 5.25
C ILE A 79 -7.98 -9.82 5.65
N ASN A 80 -7.82 -8.53 5.35
CA ASN A 80 -8.81 -7.52 5.71
C ASN A 80 -9.98 -7.43 4.70
N TYR A 81 -9.82 -7.93 3.48
CA TYR A 81 -10.79 -7.74 2.39
C TYR A 81 -11.24 -9.06 1.71
N ALA A 82 -10.67 -10.21 2.09
CA ALA A 82 -11.00 -11.55 1.61
C ALA A 82 -11.10 -12.54 2.77
#